data_AF-A0A420TJ76-F1
#
_entry.id   AF-A0A420TJ76-F1
#
_cell.length_a   1.000
_cell.length_b   1.000
_cell.length_c   1.000
_cell.angle_alpha   90.00
_cell.angle_beta   90.00
_cell.angle_gamma   90.00
#
_symmetry.space_group_name_H-M   'P 1'
#
loop_
_entity.id
_entity.type
_entity.pdbx_description
1 polymer ?
#
loop_
_entity_poly.entity_id
_entity_poly.type
_entity_poly.pdbx_seq_one_letter_code
_entity_poly.pdbx_strand_id
1 'polypeptide(L)'
;MALSPPATSILELLTHPNPSVRHQIPKSKTNTRSPRYYWPRQIKKWEELEDVNILKDVFGGLLLKEACRRGRTLDPYPRLHSQADCIIRDEDGTRDLIHKWNKSIVTTALDPIQDPFHPVIWSKGDPPSGKEAFPSPPQQEEKKRHQPLRKGSSNATHTRLQSLSRLQPDSGSIASSPVSCKVGDITISTCQERFPKEYKISTKWKSERVFNRGLLDDSGCFIKGKTNDNYAWPIRQAYTYCIQHMCRYGCILTAEEAFIFRIIPREDKSSNNSQNANLLRNELINNGLMEYVSIPWKNYSQGRRQILNAWTVNLALWFMHVLAGNNFEVDWSYVDLTAETLLIDPGDELKAASSSTARSDDGQHEVVEDDNGSVTSEESEVTEIFNSSTTKRKRDSDEDSDFEGIHLSFTKRQFV
;
A
#
# COMPACT_ATOMS: atom_id res chain seq x y z
N MET A 1 -1.83 -30.39 -11.48
CA MET A 1 -1.71 -29.02 -12.03
C MET A 1 -0.25 -28.82 -12.40
N ALA A 2 0.05 -28.18 -13.54
CA ALA A 2 1.43 -27.79 -13.82
C ALA A 2 1.89 -26.73 -12.79
N LEU A 3 3.16 -26.79 -12.39
CA LEU A 3 3.76 -25.70 -11.64
C LEU A 3 4.00 -24.54 -12.61
N SER A 4 3.55 -23.33 -12.27
CA SER A 4 4.01 -22.13 -12.98
C SER A 4 5.53 -22.05 -12.86
N PRO A 5 6.27 -21.73 -13.94
CA PRO A 5 7.71 -21.51 -13.85
C PRO A 5 8.00 -20.34 -12.88
N PRO A 6 9.15 -20.36 -12.19
CA PRO A 6 9.58 -19.23 -11.37
C PRO A 6 9.73 -17.97 -12.24
N ALA A 7 9.44 -16.81 -11.67
CA ALA A 7 9.59 -15.53 -12.37
C ALA A 7 11.06 -15.25 -12.68
N THR A 8 11.35 -14.75 -13.88
CA THR A 8 12.72 -14.45 -14.33
C THR A 8 13.21 -13.06 -13.89
N SER A 9 12.30 -12.22 -13.39
CA SER A 9 12.54 -10.85 -12.94
C SER A 9 11.48 -10.42 -11.90
N ILE A 10 11.79 -9.41 -11.08
CA ILE A 10 10.87 -8.86 -10.09
C ILE A 10 9.60 -8.28 -10.75
N LEU A 11 9.75 -7.59 -11.89
CA LEU A 11 8.60 -7.06 -12.63
C LEU A 11 7.65 -8.17 -13.10
N GLU A 12 8.18 -9.33 -13.53
CA GLU A 12 7.35 -10.49 -13.90
C GLU A 12 6.61 -11.07 -12.68
N LEU A 13 7.32 -11.24 -11.55
CA LEU A 13 6.74 -11.73 -10.29
C LEU A 13 5.58 -10.85 -9.81
N LEU A 14 5.76 -9.52 -9.88
CA LEU A 14 4.79 -8.52 -9.44
C LEU A 14 3.64 -8.28 -10.45
N THR A 15 3.82 -8.61 -11.73
CA THR A 15 2.77 -8.41 -12.76
C THR A 15 1.93 -9.64 -13.07
N HIS A 16 2.17 -10.75 -12.38
CA HIS A 16 1.38 -11.98 -12.46
C HIS A 16 -0.09 -11.77 -12.01
N PRO A 17 -1.08 -12.42 -12.66
CA PRO A 17 -2.49 -12.32 -12.26
C PRO A 17 -2.77 -12.80 -10.84
N ASN A 18 -3.57 -12.03 -10.11
CA ASN A 18 -4.14 -12.46 -8.83
C ASN A 18 -5.15 -13.62 -9.02
N PRO A 19 -5.37 -14.46 -8.00
CA PRO A 19 -6.33 -15.55 -8.07
C PRO A 19 -7.77 -15.06 -8.25
N SER A 20 -8.59 -15.84 -8.96
CA SER A 20 -10.03 -15.68 -9.01
C SER A 20 -10.65 -16.05 -7.65
N VAL A 21 -11.43 -15.13 -7.06
CA VAL A 21 -12.01 -15.27 -5.72
C VAL A 21 -13.53 -15.43 -5.78
N ARG A 22 -14.09 -16.24 -4.88
CA ARG A 22 -15.53 -16.37 -4.66
C ARG A 22 -15.90 -15.71 -3.33
N HIS A 23 -16.76 -14.69 -3.39
CA HIS A 23 -17.26 -14.01 -2.19
C HIS A 23 -18.55 -14.68 -1.71
N GLN A 24 -18.61 -15.04 -0.43
CA GLN A 24 -19.86 -15.39 0.25
C GLN A 24 -20.55 -14.13 0.79
N ILE A 25 -21.85 -14.25 1.12
CA ILE A 25 -22.59 -13.17 1.76
C ILE A 25 -22.07 -13.02 3.20
N PRO A 26 -21.51 -11.86 3.59
CA PRO A 26 -20.92 -11.71 4.91
C PRO A 26 -22.01 -11.65 6.00
N LYS A 27 -21.75 -12.30 7.14
CA LYS A 27 -22.69 -12.37 8.28
C LYS A 27 -23.10 -10.98 8.79
N SER A 28 -22.15 -10.03 8.79
CA SER A 28 -22.44 -8.61 9.03
C SER A 28 -22.39 -7.84 7.71
N LYS A 29 -23.33 -6.90 7.55
CA LYS A 29 -23.37 -5.94 6.43
C LYS A 29 -22.73 -4.58 6.79
N THR A 30 -22.30 -4.38 8.03
CA THR A 30 -21.67 -3.13 8.49
C THR A 30 -20.16 -3.22 8.53
N ASN A 31 -19.51 -2.08 8.28
CA ASN A 31 -18.09 -1.87 8.58
C ASN A 31 -17.91 -1.48 10.05
N THR A 32 -16.71 -1.65 10.59
CA THR A 32 -16.31 -1.15 11.93
C THR A 32 -16.60 0.34 12.05
N ARG A 33 -17.15 0.77 13.20
CA ARG A 33 -17.49 2.19 13.45
C ARG A 33 -16.94 2.63 14.79
N SER A 34 -16.27 3.78 14.82
CA SER A 34 -15.82 4.42 16.05
C SER A 34 -15.94 5.93 15.88
N PRO A 35 -16.69 6.64 16.74
CA PRO A 35 -16.77 8.11 16.67
C PRO A 35 -15.41 8.80 16.91
N ARG A 36 -14.37 8.04 17.30
CA ARG A 36 -12.99 8.50 17.46
C ARG A 36 -12.17 8.48 16.17
N TYR A 37 -12.66 7.88 15.08
CA TYR A 37 -11.96 7.95 13.80
C TYR A 37 -12.12 9.34 13.18
N TYR A 38 -10.99 9.97 12.85
CA TYR A 38 -10.91 11.19 12.05
C TYR A 38 -11.44 10.96 10.63
N TRP A 39 -11.50 12.00 9.82
CA TRP A 39 -11.78 11.91 8.39
C TRP A 39 -11.00 13.00 7.65
N PRO A 40 -10.52 12.75 6.43
CA PRO A 40 -9.99 13.82 5.60
C PRO A 40 -11.12 14.80 5.29
N ARG A 41 -10.78 16.10 5.22
CA ARG A 41 -11.76 17.14 4.88
C ARG A 41 -12.16 17.08 3.40
N GLN A 42 -11.24 16.64 2.55
CA GLN A 42 -11.38 16.49 1.11
C GLN A 42 -10.68 15.20 0.64
N ILE A 43 -11.21 14.56 -0.41
CA ILE A 43 -10.63 13.35 -1.01
C ILE A 43 -10.53 13.55 -2.52
N LYS A 44 -9.33 13.41 -3.09
CA LYS A 44 -9.03 13.60 -4.52
C LYS A 44 -8.36 12.39 -5.15
N LYS A 45 -8.31 12.34 -6.49
CA LYS A 45 -7.37 11.46 -7.19
C LYS A 45 -5.93 11.88 -6.91
N TRP A 46 -5.03 10.90 -6.82
CA TRP A 46 -3.59 11.11 -6.81
C TRP A 46 -3.09 10.96 -8.25
N GLU A 47 -3.15 12.05 -9.01
CA GLU A 47 -2.97 12.05 -10.47
C GLU A 47 -1.59 11.52 -10.90
N GLU A 48 -0.52 11.89 -10.19
CA GLU A 48 0.85 11.35 -10.40
C GLU A 48 0.92 9.82 -10.32
N LEU A 49 0.14 9.19 -9.44
CA LEU A 49 0.19 7.75 -9.20
C LEU A 49 -0.81 6.98 -10.08
N GLU A 50 -1.75 7.66 -10.75
CA GLU A 50 -2.62 6.99 -11.73
C GLU A 50 -1.84 6.55 -12.97
N ASP A 51 -0.78 7.28 -13.36
CA ASP A 51 0.13 6.85 -14.42
C ASP A 51 1.24 5.91 -13.90
N VAL A 52 1.24 4.68 -14.40
CA VAL A 52 2.27 3.67 -14.10
C VAL A 52 3.64 3.99 -14.73
N ASN A 53 3.70 4.94 -15.68
CA ASN A 53 4.96 5.42 -16.26
C ASN A 53 5.89 6.03 -15.19
N ILE A 54 5.37 6.50 -14.06
CA ILE A 54 6.15 7.10 -12.96
C ILE A 54 7.33 6.22 -12.50
N LEU A 55 7.21 4.89 -12.62
CA LEU A 55 8.28 3.92 -12.33
C LEU A 55 9.54 4.08 -13.20
N LYS A 56 9.42 4.71 -14.38
CA LYS A 56 10.55 4.98 -15.29
C LYS A 56 11.46 6.09 -14.79
N ASP A 57 10.90 7.02 -14.01
CA ASP A 57 11.52 8.32 -13.72
C ASP A 57 11.85 8.45 -12.22
N VAL A 58 11.00 7.91 -11.34
CA VAL A 58 11.23 7.86 -9.88
C VAL A 58 12.59 7.25 -9.53
N PHE A 59 13.31 7.89 -8.61
CA PHE A 59 14.69 7.54 -8.26
C PHE A 59 15.63 7.45 -9.48
N GLY A 60 15.42 8.29 -10.51
CA GLY A 60 16.19 8.27 -11.76
C GLY A 60 16.02 6.99 -12.57
N GLY A 61 14.89 6.30 -12.42
CA GLY A 61 14.58 5.02 -13.09
C GLY A 61 15.35 3.80 -12.55
N LEU A 62 16.15 3.97 -11.49
CA LEU A 62 16.91 2.88 -10.87
C LEU A 62 15.99 1.75 -10.38
N LEU A 63 14.80 2.09 -9.89
CA LEU A 63 13.85 1.12 -9.35
C LEU A 63 13.29 0.19 -10.44
N LEU A 64 12.88 0.73 -11.60
CA LEU A 64 12.45 -0.08 -12.74
C LEU A 64 13.61 -0.88 -13.35
N LYS A 65 14.82 -0.33 -13.37
CA LYS A 65 16.03 -1.05 -13.81
C LYS A 65 16.27 -2.31 -12.97
N GLU A 66 16.23 -2.19 -11.64
CA GLU A 66 16.38 -3.36 -10.75
C GLU A 66 15.16 -4.28 -10.77
N ALA A 67 13.94 -3.77 -11.03
CA ALA A 67 12.75 -4.60 -11.22
C ALA A 67 12.84 -5.49 -12.48
N CYS A 68 13.37 -4.94 -13.58
CA CYS A 68 13.56 -5.62 -14.86
C CYS A 68 14.77 -6.57 -14.88
N ARG A 69 15.69 -6.47 -13.91
CA ARG A 69 16.92 -7.26 -13.83
C ARG A 69 16.62 -8.76 -13.79
N ARG A 70 17.15 -9.49 -14.77
CA ARG A 70 16.99 -10.94 -14.93
C ARG A 70 18.07 -11.72 -14.18
N GLY A 71 17.83 -13.03 -14.03
CA GLY A 71 18.80 -13.95 -13.43
C GLY A 71 18.84 -13.92 -11.90
N ARG A 72 17.85 -13.31 -11.25
CA ARG A 72 17.64 -13.44 -9.80
C ARG A 72 17.01 -14.80 -9.50
N THR A 73 17.45 -15.44 -8.43
CA THR A 73 16.67 -16.51 -7.78
C THR A 73 15.50 -15.84 -7.05
N LEU A 74 14.27 -16.13 -7.47
CA LEU A 74 13.03 -15.68 -6.84
C LEU A 74 12.19 -16.90 -6.48
N ASP A 75 11.46 -16.83 -5.36
CA ASP A 75 10.59 -17.94 -4.94
C ASP A 75 9.48 -18.22 -5.96
N PRO A 76 9.03 -19.48 -6.09
CA PRO A 76 7.87 -19.82 -6.90
C PRO A 76 6.58 -19.25 -6.30
N TYR A 77 5.61 -18.94 -7.16
CA TYR A 77 4.31 -18.40 -6.77
C TYR A 77 3.63 -19.23 -5.66
N PRO A 78 3.02 -18.58 -4.63
CA PRO A 78 2.39 -19.27 -3.51
C PRO A 78 1.30 -20.26 -3.94
N ARG A 79 1.30 -21.47 -3.35
CA ARG A 79 0.31 -22.50 -3.69
C ARG A 79 -1.03 -22.21 -3.00
N LEU A 80 -2.04 -21.87 -3.79
CA LEU A 80 -3.42 -21.67 -3.33
C LEU A 80 -4.30 -22.88 -3.64
N HIS A 81 -5.15 -23.25 -2.68
CA HIS A 81 -6.19 -24.26 -2.80
C HIS A 81 -7.54 -23.56 -3.03
N SER A 82 -8.08 -23.65 -4.24
CA SER A 82 -9.23 -22.86 -4.70
C SER A 82 -10.53 -23.00 -3.88
N GLN A 83 -10.69 -24.12 -3.15
CA GLN A 83 -11.83 -24.36 -2.26
C GLN A 83 -11.63 -23.87 -0.82
N ALA A 84 -10.39 -23.53 -0.43
CA ALA A 84 -10.04 -23.11 0.93
C ALA A 84 -9.61 -21.64 0.98
N ASP A 85 -8.59 -21.25 0.20
CA ASP A 85 -8.03 -19.89 0.23
C ASP A 85 -8.87 -18.89 -0.58
N CYS A 86 -9.43 -19.32 -1.72
CA CYS A 86 -10.13 -18.43 -2.65
C CYS A 86 -11.63 -18.24 -2.34
N ILE A 87 -12.08 -18.52 -1.11
CA ILE A 87 -13.49 -18.37 -0.68
C ILE A 87 -13.60 -17.44 0.53
N ILE A 88 -13.83 -16.15 0.27
CA ILE A 88 -13.90 -15.13 1.31
C ILE A 88 -15.28 -15.10 1.97
N ARG A 89 -15.29 -15.09 3.31
CA ARG A 89 -16.49 -15.10 4.17
C ARG A 89 -16.58 -13.88 5.09
N ASP A 90 -15.42 -13.35 5.48
CA ASP A 90 -15.18 -12.34 6.50
C ASP A 90 -13.90 -11.55 6.19
N GLU A 91 -13.53 -10.61 7.08
CA GLU A 91 -12.36 -9.75 6.92
C GLU A 91 -11.06 -10.51 7.20
N ASP A 92 -11.10 -11.49 8.11
CA ASP A 92 -9.97 -12.41 8.37
C ASP A 92 -9.65 -13.26 7.13
N GLY A 93 -10.64 -13.93 6.52
CA GLY A 93 -10.42 -14.65 5.25
C GLY A 93 -10.03 -13.75 4.07
N THR A 94 -10.25 -12.43 4.16
CA THR A 94 -9.71 -11.46 3.18
C THR A 94 -8.22 -11.20 3.44
N ARG A 95 -7.84 -10.95 4.70
CA ARG A 95 -6.44 -10.80 5.13
C ARG A 95 -5.62 -12.04 4.80
N ASP A 96 -6.12 -13.22 5.14
CA ASP A 96 -5.38 -14.48 5.02
C ASP A 96 -5.04 -14.80 3.56
N LEU A 97 -5.96 -14.55 2.61
CA LEU A 97 -5.68 -14.63 1.17
C LEU A 97 -4.58 -13.63 0.75
N ILE A 98 -4.70 -12.37 1.18
CA ILE A 98 -3.74 -11.30 0.82
C ILE A 98 -2.37 -11.56 1.45
N HIS A 99 -2.32 -12.18 2.64
CA HIS A 99 -1.08 -12.58 3.30
C HIS A 99 -0.42 -13.77 2.59
N LYS A 100 -1.22 -14.78 2.21
CA LYS A 100 -0.74 -15.98 1.51
C LYS A 100 -0.30 -15.71 0.07
N TRP A 101 -0.93 -14.75 -0.61
CA TRP A 101 -0.63 -14.41 -2.01
C TRP A 101 0.19 -13.12 -2.13
N ASN A 102 -0.43 -11.95 -1.96
CA ASN A 102 0.17 -10.66 -2.27
C ASN A 102 1.38 -10.34 -1.39
N LYS A 103 1.27 -10.53 -0.06
CA LYS A 103 2.39 -10.28 0.87
C LYS A 103 3.58 -11.18 0.57
N SER A 104 3.35 -12.47 0.30
CA SER A 104 4.44 -13.39 -0.06
C SER A 104 5.16 -12.91 -1.32
N ILE A 105 4.39 -12.63 -2.39
CA ILE A 105 4.92 -12.13 -3.67
C ILE A 105 5.67 -10.79 -3.50
N VAL A 106 5.12 -9.86 -2.72
CA VAL A 106 5.74 -8.55 -2.48
C VAL A 106 6.99 -8.68 -1.62
N THR A 107 7.02 -9.52 -0.58
CA THR A 107 8.20 -9.68 0.28
C THR A 107 9.37 -10.28 -0.51
N THR A 108 9.15 -11.39 -1.24
CA THR A 108 10.14 -11.98 -2.17
C THR A 108 10.63 -10.99 -3.23
N ALA A 109 9.84 -9.97 -3.58
CA ALA A 109 10.24 -8.91 -4.50
C ALA A 109 10.97 -7.73 -3.84
N LEU A 110 10.83 -7.52 -2.53
CA LEU A 110 11.56 -6.51 -1.74
C LEU A 110 12.93 -7.04 -1.31
N ASP A 111 13.06 -8.33 -0.98
CA ASP A 111 14.30 -8.94 -0.50
C ASP A 111 15.54 -8.66 -1.37
N PRO A 112 15.48 -8.75 -2.72
CA PRO A 112 16.63 -8.50 -3.59
C PRO A 112 16.94 -7.00 -3.82
N ILE A 113 16.24 -6.09 -3.13
CA ILE A 113 16.42 -4.64 -3.19
C ILE A 113 16.49 -3.97 -1.81
N GLN A 114 16.64 -4.74 -0.72
CA GLN A 114 16.64 -4.18 0.64
C GLN A 114 17.78 -3.17 0.86
N ASP A 115 19.00 -3.49 0.46
CA ASP A 115 20.16 -2.60 0.63
C ASP A 115 20.08 -1.33 -0.25
N PRO A 116 19.77 -1.37 -1.56
CA PRO A 116 19.75 -0.15 -2.39
C PRO A 116 18.49 0.74 -2.29
N PHE A 117 17.41 0.31 -1.62
CA PHE A 117 16.14 1.07 -1.56
C PHE A 117 15.48 1.14 -0.16
N HIS A 118 16.06 0.49 0.85
CA HIS A 118 15.60 0.48 2.26
C HIS A 118 14.07 0.36 2.47
N PRO A 119 13.36 -0.54 1.76
CA PRO A 119 11.91 -0.62 1.79
C PRO A 119 11.37 -1.00 3.18
N VAL A 120 10.17 -0.51 3.49
CA VAL A 120 9.36 -1.05 4.59
C VAL A 120 9.03 -2.50 4.28
N ILE A 121 9.26 -3.41 5.24
CA ILE A 121 8.87 -4.81 5.13
C ILE A 121 7.40 -4.97 5.58
N TRP A 122 6.70 -5.98 5.07
CA TRP A 122 5.31 -6.26 5.43
C TRP A 122 5.17 -7.04 6.76
N SER A 123 5.89 -6.59 7.78
CA SER A 123 5.90 -7.05 9.19
C SER A 123 4.80 -6.40 10.03
N LYS A 124 4.54 -6.90 11.25
CA LYS A 124 3.73 -6.14 12.22
C LYS A 124 4.58 -5.04 12.86
N GLY A 125 4.06 -3.81 12.86
CA GLY A 125 4.70 -2.66 13.48
C GLY A 125 4.34 -2.49 14.97
N ASP A 126 5.15 -1.71 15.67
CA ASP A 126 4.89 -1.29 17.05
C ASP A 126 3.60 -0.44 17.14
N PRO A 127 2.84 -0.54 18.25
CA PRO A 127 1.79 0.43 18.56
C PRO A 127 2.38 1.86 18.71
N PRO A 128 1.60 2.92 18.44
CA PRO A 128 2.09 4.29 18.61
C PRO A 128 2.46 4.55 20.08
N SER A 129 3.52 5.33 20.31
CA SER A 129 4.18 5.38 21.62
C SER A 129 3.24 5.80 22.76
N GLY A 130 3.24 4.99 23.81
CA GLY A 130 2.10 4.90 24.73
C GLY A 130 1.98 6.01 25.77
N LYS A 131 1.74 7.26 25.36
CA LYS A 131 1.29 8.36 26.25
C LYS A 131 0.57 9.53 25.58
N GLU A 132 0.62 9.69 24.26
CA GLU A 132 0.01 10.86 23.61
C GLU A 132 -1.52 10.90 23.77
N ALA A 133 -2.01 12.07 24.19
CA ALA A 133 -3.41 12.32 24.50
C ALA A 133 -4.10 12.99 23.29
N PHE A 134 -4.35 12.19 22.25
CA PHE A 134 -4.91 12.66 20.98
C PHE A 134 -6.21 13.48 21.16
N PRO A 135 -6.36 14.63 20.46
CA PRO A 135 -7.61 15.39 20.50
C PRO A 135 -8.74 14.62 19.81
N SER A 136 -9.96 14.74 20.34
CA SER A 136 -11.15 14.13 19.73
C SER A 136 -11.37 14.66 18.31
N PRO A 137 -11.91 13.85 17.38
CA PRO A 137 -12.31 14.35 16.06
C PRO A 137 -13.28 15.54 16.16
N PRO A 138 -13.24 16.50 15.23
CA PRO A 138 -14.12 17.68 15.26
C PRO A 138 -15.59 17.27 15.35
N GLN A 139 -16.27 17.62 16.44
CA GLN A 139 -17.68 17.30 16.59
C GLN A 139 -18.49 18.10 15.56
N GLN A 140 -19.15 17.40 14.62
CA GLN A 140 -20.24 18.03 13.88
C GLN A 140 -21.37 18.33 14.87
N GLU A 141 -22.03 19.48 14.68
CA GLU A 141 -23.24 19.81 15.43
C GLU A 141 -24.37 18.85 15.05
N GLU A 142 -24.45 17.73 15.76
CA GLU A 142 -25.67 16.92 15.75
C GLU A 142 -26.83 17.80 16.21
N LYS A 143 -27.88 17.90 15.40
CA LYS A 143 -29.11 18.61 15.75
C LYS A 143 -29.58 18.09 17.11
N LYS A 144 -29.48 18.92 18.16
CA LYS A 144 -29.88 18.59 19.53
C LYS A 144 -31.32 18.08 19.52
N ARG A 145 -31.51 16.76 19.53
CA ARG A 145 -32.82 16.15 19.77
C ARG A 145 -33.21 16.55 21.19
N HIS A 146 -34.21 17.42 21.30
CA HIS A 146 -34.82 17.80 22.57
C HIS A 146 -35.50 16.58 23.20
N GLN A 147 -34.72 15.73 23.87
CA GLN A 147 -35.25 14.80 24.85
C GLN A 147 -35.72 15.61 26.08
N PRO A 148 -36.80 15.19 26.75
CA PRO A 148 -37.32 15.90 27.91
C PRO A 148 -36.29 15.94 29.05
N LEU A 149 -36.28 17.05 29.78
CA LEU A 149 -35.22 17.43 30.71
C LEU A 149 -35.17 16.53 31.96
N ARG A 150 -34.47 15.40 31.88
CA ARG A 150 -34.11 14.61 33.08
C ARG A 150 -33.07 15.40 33.89
N LYS A 151 -33.42 15.77 35.13
CA LYS A 151 -32.48 16.36 36.09
C LYS A 151 -31.38 15.35 36.44
N GLY A 152 -30.19 15.54 35.90
CA GLY A 152 -28.97 14.83 36.24
C GLY A 152 -28.01 15.72 37.03
N SER A 153 -27.20 15.13 37.91
CA SER A 153 -26.32 15.88 38.83
C SER A 153 -25.25 16.71 38.11
N SER A 154 -24.99 17.92 38.60
CA SER A 154 -23.98 18.85 38.13
C SER A 154 -22.58 18.51 38.68
N ASN A 155 -21.99 17.39 38.26
CA ASN A 155 -20.58 17.11 38.48
C ASN A 155 -19.75 17.56 37.27
N ALA A 156 -18.67 18.31 37.52
CA ALA A 156 -17.88 18.94 36.46
C ALA A 156 -17.24 17.90 35.51
N THR A 157 -17.62 17.96 34.24
CA THR A 157 -17.12 17.04 33.21
C THR A 157 -15.70 17.40 32.79
N HIS A 158 -14.69 16.93 33.54
CA HIS A 158 -13.34 16.86 33.00
C HIS A 158 -13.37 16.01 31.72
N THR A 159 -13.08 16.62 30.57
CA THR A 159 -13.04 15.95 29.26
C THR A 159 -11.89 14.95 29.25
N ARG A 160 -12.17 13.74 29.76
CA ARG A 160 -11.17 12.68 29.96
C ARG A 160 -10.63 12.22 28.61
N LEU A 161 -9.47 12.76 28.24
CA LEU A 161 -8.66 12.30 27.12
C LEU A 161 -8.45 10.79 27.26
N GLN A 162 -8.83 10.04 26.24
CA GLN A 162 -8.81 8.57 26.26
C GLN A 162 -8.03 8.05 25.06
N SER A 163 -6.96 7.32 25.35
CA SER A 163 -6.01 6.84 24.36
C SER A 163 -6.67 6.12 23.19
N LEU A 164 -6.14 6.36 22.00
CA LEU A 164 -6.54 5.69 20.76
C LEU A 164 -5.75 4.40 20.49
N SER A 165 -4.76 4.04 21.33
CA SER A 165 -3.83 2.90 21.12
C SER A 165 -4.46 1.50 21.04
N ARG A 166 -5.78 1.39 21.22
CA ARG A 166 -6.59 0.17 21.02
C ARG A 166 -7.11 0.02 19.58
N LEU A 167 -6.88 1.01 18.73
CA LEU A 167 -7.17 0.99 17.31
C LEU A 167 -5.82 0.71 16.62
N GLN A 168 -5.70 -0.41 15.92
CA GLN A 168 -4.45 -0.81 15.26
C GLN A 168 -4.71 -1.21 13.80
N PRO A 169 -3.87 -0.77 12.85
CA PRO A 169 -3.82 -1.34 11.51
C PRO A 169 -3.23 -2.77 11.53
N ASP A 170 -3.30 -3.43 10.38
CA ASP A 170 -2.29 -4.42 9.99
C ASP A 170 -1.24 -3.71 9.10
N SER A 171 0.00 -4.18 9.11
CA SER A 171 1.14 -3.24 9.15
C SER A 171 2.16 -3.28 8.02
N GLY A 172 3.14 -2.36 8.07
CA GLY A 172 4.53 -2.59 7.66
C GLY A 172 5.55 -1.82 8.54
N SER A 173 6.72 -2.40 8.81
CA SER A 173 7.83 -1.80 9.56
C SER A 173 9.18 -2.13 8.91
N ILE A 174 10.30 -1.51 9.31
CA ILE A 174 11.62 -1.84 8.77
C ILE A 174 12.18 -3.11 9.43
N ALA A 175 13.02 -3.86 8.70
CA ALA A 175 13.69 -5.05 9.22
C ALA A 175 14.61 -4.72 10.42
N SER A 176 14.59 -5.55 11.45
CA SER A 176 15.38 -5.36 12.67
C SER A 176 16.87 -5.69 12.49
N SER A 177 17.60 -4.88 11.73
CA SER A 177 19.07 -4.89 11.79
C SER A 177 19.57 -4.28 13.12
N PRO A 178 20.66 -4.80 13.71
CA PRO A 178 21.01 -4.55 15.12
C PRO A 178 21.75 -3.23 15.37
N VAL A 179 21.40 -2.15 14.66
CA VAL A 179 21.97 -0.82 14.86
C VAL A 179 20.87 0.18 15.19
N SER A 180 20.84 0.62 16.45
CA SER A 180 20.05 1.79 16.86
C SER A 180 20.75 3.06 16.36
N CYS A 181 20.48 3.49 15.13
CA CYS A 181 21.01 4.73 14.58
C CYS A 181 20.51 5.94 15.39
N LYS A 182 21.36 6.45 16.30
CA LYS A 182 21.10 7.65 17.09
C LYS A 182 21.31 8.91 16.24
N VAL A 183 20.27 9.33 15.53
CA VAL A 183 20.25 10.64 14.86
C VAL A 183 19.78 11.69 15.88
N GLY A 184 20.72 12.18 16.69
CA GLY A 184 20.44 13.07 17.82
C GLY A 184 19.71 12.38 18.98
N ASP A 185 18.94 13.15 19.75
CA ASP A 185 18.14 12.65 20.89
C ASP A 185 16.90 11.84 20.47
N ILE A 186 16.58 11.75 19.17
CA ILE A 186 15.42 11.02 18.67
C ILE A 186 15.80 9.55 18.41
N THR A 187 15.38 8.67 19.33
CA THR A 187 15.53 7.21 19.14
C THR A 187 14.36 6.69 18.29
N ILE A 188 14.53 6.64 16.97
CA ILE A 188 13.55 6.06 16.04
C ILE A 188 13.48 4.54 16.28
N SER A 189 12.29 3.99 16.56
CA SER A 189 12.12 2.53 16.64
C SER A 189 12.18 1.94 15.23
N THR A 190 13.08 0.97 15.00
CA THR A 190 13.15 0.21 13.74
C THR A 190 11.84 -0.53 13.46
N CYS A 191 11.14 -0.95 14.52
CA CYS A 191 9.84 -1.61 14.46
C CYS A 191 8.64 -0.67 14.30
N GLN A 192 8.82 0.65 14.19
CA GLN A 192 7.71 1.59 13.98
C GLN A 192 6.91 1.25 12.72
N GLU A 193 5.58 1.29 12.83
CA GLU A 193 4.65 1.25 11.70
C GLU A 193 4.90 2.43 10.76
N ARG A 194 5.09 2.14 9.46
CA ARG A 194 5.34 3.13 8.41
C ARG A 194 4.37 3.08 7.23
N PHE A 195 3.59 1.99 7.08
CA PHE A 195 2.63 1.86 5.97
C PHE A 195 1.36 1.09 6.42
N PRO A 196 0.44 1.76 7.14
CA PRO A 196 -0.80 1.17 7.64
C PRO A 196 -1.71 0.59 6.55
N LYS A 197 -2.26 -0.59 6.82
CA LYS A 197 -3.13 -1.35 5.92
C LYS A 197 -4.42 -1.77 6.63
N GLU A 198 -5.54 -1.64 5.92
CA GLU A 198 -6.87 -2.01 6.42
C GLU A 198 -7.52 -3.04 5.48
N TYR A 199 -7.87 -4.23 5.98
CA TYR A 199 -8.51 -5.26 5.16
C TYR A 199 -10.03 -5.15 5.15
N LYS A 200 -10.67 -5.18 3.97
CA LYS A 200 -12.13 -5.13 3.85
C LYS A 200 -12.67 -6.11 2.81
N ILE A 201 -13.81 -6.71 3.12
CA ILE A 201 -14.53 -7.58 2.17
C ILE A 201 -15.07 -6.72 1.03
N SER A 202 -14.76 -7.08 -0.22
CA SER A 202 -15.21 -6.40 -1.44
C SER A 202 -16.75 -6.28 -1.55
N THR A 203 -17.50 -7.16 -0.88
CA THR A 203 -18.96 -7.09 -0.81
C THR A 203 -19.47 -6.05 0.20
N LYS A 204 -18.70 -5.75 1.26
CA LYS A 204 -18.98 -4.70 2.27
C LYS A 204 -18.56 -3.31 1.82
N TRP A 205 -17.39 -3.18 1.20
CA TRP A 205 -16.79 -1.90 0.84
C TRP A 205 -16.07 -2.00 -0.50
N LYS A 206 -16.20 -0.94 -1.32
CA LYS A 206 -15.36 -0.67 -2.48
C LYS A 206 -15.18 0.84 -2.64
N SER A 207 -14.08 1.26 -3.26
CA SER A 207 -13.80 2.64 -3.66
C SER A 207 -14.95 3.21 -4.50
N GLU A 208 -15.39 2.47 -5.52
CA GLU A 208 -16.51 2.78 -6.42
C GLU A 208 -17.78 3.21 -5.65
N ARG A 209 -18.08 2.54 -4.52
CA ARG A 209 -19.28 2.82 -3.72
C ARG A 209 -19.17 4.09 -2.88
N VAL A 210 -17.98 4.67 -2.74
CA VAL A 210 -17.78 5.99 -2.12
C VAL A 210 -18.08 7.09 -3.15
N PHE A 211 -17.45 7.00 -4.32
CA PHE A 211 -17.53 8.05 -5.34
C PHE A 211 -18.86 8.01 -6.10
N ASN A 212 -19.31 6.84 -6.57
CA ASN A 212 -20.52 6.71 -7.41
C ASN A 212 -21.86 6.77 -6.62
N ARG A 213 -21.85 7.10 -5.32
CA ARG A 213 -23.05 7.12 -4.46
C ARG A 213 -23.35 8.47 -3.79
N GLY A 214 -22.68 9.54 -4.19
CA GLY A 214 -22.86 10.86 -3.59
C GLY A 214 -22.61 10.85 -2.07
N LEU A 215 -21.46 10.30 -1.67
CA LEU A 215 -20.90 10.57 -0.33
C LEU A 215 -20.09 11.88 -0.33
N LEU A 216 -19.45 12.17 -1.46
CA LEU A 216 -18.69 13.38 -1.71
C LEU A 216 -19.41 14.28 -2.72
N ASP A 217 -19.10 15.57 -2.67
CA ASP A 217 -19.42 16.55 -3.72
C ASP A 217 -18.33 16.59 -4.81
N ASP A 218 -18.53 17.41 -5.85
CA ASP A 218 -17.63 17.53 -7.00
C ASP A 218 -16.24 18.06 -6.63
N SER A 219 -16.07 18.67 -5.45
CA SER A 219 -14.76 19.07 -4.92
C SER A 219 -14.04 17.93 -4.18
N GLY A 220 -14.72 16.80 -3.96
CA GLY A 220 -14.23 15.70 -3.13
C GLY A 220 -14.46 15.89 -1.64
N CYS A 221 -15.24 16.90 -1.20
CA CYS A 221 -15.58 17.10 0.20
C CYS A 221 -16.79 16.23 0.61
N PHE A 222 -16.84 15.78 1.87
CA PHE A 222 -18.00 15.00 2.35
C PHE A 222 -19.28 15.83 2.39
N ILE A 223 -20.31 15.40 1.65
CA ILE A 223 -21.65 16.00 1.69
C ILE A 223 -22.20 15.95 3.13
N LYS A 224 -22.89 17.02 3.54
CA LYS A 224 -23.35 17.22 4.93
C LYS A 224 -24.12 16.01 5.47
N GLY A 225 -23.56 15.35 6.49
CA GLY A 225 -24.10 14.15 7.14
C GLY A 225 -23.64 12.80 6.56
N LYS A 226 -22.94 12.77 5.40
CA LYS A 226 -22.42 11.53 4.79
C LYS A 226 -21.16 10.98 5.47
N THR A 227 -20.50 11.75 6.33
CA THR A 227 -19.34 11.31 7.14
C THR A 227 -19.62 10.08 8.03
N ASN A 228 -20.89 9.81 8.36
CA ASN A 228 -21.32 8.64 9.14
C ASN A 228 -21.88 7.49 8.29
N ASP A 229 -21.89 7.61 6.95
CA ASP A 229 -22.33 6.55 6.02
C ASP A 229 -21.48 5.28 6.17
N ASN A 230 -22.07 4.10 5.92
CA ASN A 230 -21.37 2.82 6.03
C ASN A 230 -20.11 2.74 5.16
N TYR A 231 -20.08 3.42 4.00
CA TYR A 231 -18.93 3.41 3.09
C TYR A 231 -17.83 4.42 3.46
N ALA A 232 -18.13 5.43 4.28
CA ALA A 232 -17.12 6.36 4.79
C ALA A 232 -16.19 5.69 5.83
N TRP A 233 -16.71 4.75 6.63
CA TRP A 233 -16.00 4.24 7.80
C TRP A 233 -14.61 3.63 7.56
N PRO A 234 -14.36 2.81 6.52
CA PRO A 234 -13.01 2.30 6.25
C PRO A 234 -11.99 3.39 5.88
N ILE A 235 -12.42 4.44 5.16
CA ILE A 235 -11.58 5.61 4.87
C ILE A 235 -11.23 6.32 6.18
N ARG A 236 -12.22 6.55 7.06
CA ARG A 236 -12.02 7.17 8.38
C ARG A 236 -11.02 6.39 9.23
N GLN A 237 -11.14 5.05 9.23
CA GLN A 237 -10.29 4.14 9.96
C GLN A 237 -8.84 4.19 9.45
N ALA A 238 -8.62 3.98 8.15
CA ALA A 238 -7.28 3.98 7.56
C ALA A 238 -6.59 5.37 7.66
N TYR A 239 -7.35 6.45 7.46
CA TYR A 239 -6.88 7.83 7.67
C TYR A 239 -6.44 8.09 9.12
N THR A 240 -7.19 7.55 10.09
CA THR A 240 -6.86 7.66 11.51
C THR A 240 -5.55 6.96 11.85
N TYR A 241 -5.27 5.80 11.27
CA TYR A 241 -4.00 5.09 11.48
C TYR A 241 -2.81 5.88 10.94
N CYS A 242 -2.95 6.50 9.77
CA CYS A 242 -1.91 7.35 9.19
C CYS A 242 -1.60 8.56 10.10
N ILE A 243 -2.62 9.21 10.67
CA ILE A 243 -2.45 10.29 11.68
C ILE A 243 -1.83 9.78 13.00
N GLN A 244 -2.18 8.57 13.45
CA GLN A 244 -1.66 8.00 14.71
C GLN A 244 -0.17 7.67 14.64
N HIS A 245 0.28 7.16 13.49
CA HIS A 245 1.68 6.77 13.26
C HIS A 245 2.50 7.85 12.53
N MET A 246 1.87 8.99 12.19
CA MET A 246 2.44 10.10 11.40
C MET A 246 2.95 9.66 10.01
N CYS A 247 2.26 8.70 9.39
CA CYS A 247 2.62 8.15 8.07
C CYS A 247 1.91 8.90 6.92
N ARG A 248 2.69 9.30 5.93
CA ARG A 248 2.27 9.87 4.63
C ARG A 248 1.36 8.93 3.84
N TYR A 249 1.62 7.62 3.89
CA TYR A 249 0.98 6.61 3.04
C TYR A 249 0.13 5.60 3.81
N GLY A 250 -0.93 5.11 3.18
CA GLY A 250 -1.72 3.98 3.67
C GLY A 250 -2.51 3.30 2.56
N CYS A 251 -3.15 2.16 2.87
CA CYS A 251 -4.03 1.49 1.92
C CYS A 251 -5.21 0.74 2.55
N ILE A 252 -6.32 0.63 1.82
CA ILE A 252 -7.43 -0.28 2.11
C ILE A 252 -7.37 -1.40 1.07
N LEU A 253 -7.25 -2.65 1.53
CA LEU A 253 -7.04 -3.81 0.68
C LEU A 253 -8.27 -4.72 0.69
N THR A 254 -8.74 -5.06 -0.50
CA THR A 254 -9.83 -6.00 -0.74
C THR A 254 -9.38 -7.02 -1.80
N ALA A 255 -10.10 -8.13 -1.94
CA ALA A 255 -9.85 -9.08 -3.02
C ALA A 255 -10.55 -8.69 -4.35
N GLU A 256 -10.88 -7.41 -4.54
CA GLU A 256 -11.30 -6.85 -5.84
C GLU A 256 -10.55 -5.56 -6.23
N GLU A 257 -9.92 -4.87 -5.29
CA GLU A 257 -9.06 -3.70 -5.52
C GLU A 257 -8.10 -3.44 -4.34
N ALA A 258 -6.97 -2.79 -4.64
CA ALA A 258 -6.17 -2.07 -3.65
C ALA A 258 -6.45 -0.56 -3.78
N PHE A 259 -6.99 0.05 -2.73
CA PHE A 259 -7.17 1.50 -2.63
C PHE A 259 -5.96 2.07 -1.87
N ILE A 260 -5.05 2.73 -2.59
CA ILE A 260 -3.79 3.27 -2.06
C ILE A 260 -3.94 4.79 -1.97
N PHE A 261 -3.44 5.40 -0.90
CA PHE A 261 -3.56 6.83 -0.70
C PHE A 261 -2.34 7.46 0.00
N ARG A 262 -2.15 8.77 -0.22
CA ARG A 262 -1.31 9.65 0.61
C ARG A 262 -2.17 10.66 1.37
N ILE A 263 -1.66 11.17 2.49
CA ILE A 263 -2.29 12.22 3.31
C ILE A 263 -1.39 13.45 3.44
N ILE A 264 -1.99 14.65 3.46
CA ILE A 264 -1.29 15.95 3.44
C ILE A 264 -2.24 17.04 4.00
N PRO A 265 -1.78 18.15 4.58
CA PRO A 265 -2.61 19.34 4.80
C PRO A 265 -3.25 19.88 3.50
N ARG A 266 -4.43 20.52 3.59
CA ARG A 266 -5.06 21.19 2.42
C ARG A 266 -4.52 22.59 2.15
N GLU A 267 -3.89 23.19 3.14
CA GLU A 267 -3.32 24.54 3.12
C GLU A 267 -1.88 24.43 3.58
N ASP A 268 -0.93 24.83 2.73
CA ASP A 268 0.45 25.02 3.19
C ASP A 268 0.50 26.21 4.16
N LYS A 269 1.06 25.96 5.33
CA LYS A 269 1.26 26.92 6.43
C LYS A 269 2.73 27.00 6.82
N SER A 270 3.63 26.68 5.87
CA SER A 270 5.09 26.84 5.91
C SER A 270 5.59 28.20 6.42
N SER A 271 4.74 29.24 6.41
CA SER A 271 4.99 30.53 7.02
C SER A 271 5.28 30.45 8.53
N ASN A 272 6.57 30.43 8.86
CA ASN A 272 7.19 30.80 10.14
C ASN A 272 7.16 29.82 11.33
N ASN A 273 6.78 28.54 11.17
CA ASN A 273 6.97 27.53 12.24
C ASN A 273 7.28 26.13 11.67
N SER A 274 8.55 25.87 11.34
CA SER A 274 9.02 24.55 10.96
C SER A 274 8.98 23.53 12.11
N GLN A 275 8.92 22.23 11.75
CA GLN A 275 9.12 21.07 12.63
C GLN A 275 8.17 20.84 13.83
N ASN A 276 7.14 21.65 14.07
CA ASN A 276 6.16 21.33 15.12
C ASN A 276 5.17 20.24 14.68
N ALA A 277 5.55 18.98 14.88
CA ALA A 277 4.76 17.79 14.55
C ALA A 277 3.32 17.81 15.12
N ASN A 278 3.08 18.49 16.25
CA ASN A 278 1.73 18.62 16.81
C ASN A 278 0.87 19.65 16.07
N LEU A 279 1.45 20.70 15.46
CA LEU A 279 0.70 21.59 14.56
C LEU A 279 0.31 20.85 13.28
N LEU A 280 1.25 20.14 12.66
CA LEU A 280 0.99 19.35 11.45
C LEU A 280 -0.08 18.28 11.68
N ARG A 281 0.03 17.52 12.77
CA ARG A 281 -0.98 16.55 13.22
C ARG A 281 -2.36 17.19 13.43
N ASN A 282 -2.41 18.39 14.03
CA ASN A 282 -3.67 19.11 14.21
C ASN A 282 -4.26 19.61 12.89
N GLU A 283 -3.45 20.06 11.94
CA GLU A 283 -3.94 20.45 10.61
C GLU A 283 -4.49 19.24 9.84
N LEU A 284 -3.82 18.08 9.88
CA LEU A 284 -4.32 16.81 9.32
C LEU A 284 -5.67 16.39 9.94
N ILE A 285 -5.84 16.57 11.26
CA ILE A 285 -7.09 16.23 11.97
C ILE A 285 -8.26 17.16 11.59
N ASN A 286 -8.00 18.45 11.33
CA ASN A 286 -9.05 19.44 11.10
C ASN A 286 -9.33 19.74 9.62
N ASN A 287 -8.29 19.66 8.77
CA ASN A 287 -8.27 20.19 7.41
C ASN A 287 -7.36 19.38 6.46
N GLY A 288 -7.07 18.12 6.75
CA GLY A 288 -6.25 17.30 5.86
C GLY A 288 -6.97 16.84 4.58
N LEU A 289 -6.16 16.55 3.56
CA LEU A 289 -6.52 15.97 2.27
C LEU A 289 -6.12 14.49 2.27
N MET A 290 -6.89 13.67 1.56
CA MET A 290 -6.48 12.33 1.14
C MET A 290 -6.45 12.28 -0.39
N GLU A 291 -5.33 11.86 -0.98
CA GLU A 291 -5.20 11.68 -2.42
C GLU A 291 -5.04 10.18 -2.70
N TYR A 292 -5.86 9.61 -3.59
CA TYR A 292 -5.93 8.17 -3.78
C TYR A 292 -5.83 7.72 -5.24
N VAL A 293 -5.35 6.49 -5.42
CA VAL A 293 -5.55 5.66 -6.60
C VAL A 293 -6.30 4.39 -6.18
N SER A 294 -7.10 3.80 -7.07
CA SER A 294 -7.66 2.47 -6.84
C SER A 294 -7.33 1.53 -7.97
N ILE A 295 -6.75 0.38 -7.61
CA ILE A 295 -6.03 -0.52 -8.50
C ILE A 295 -6.78 -1.85 -8.52
N PRO A 296 -7.52 -2.17 -9.60
CA PRO A 296 -8.33 -3.38 -9.67
C PRO A 296 -7.49 -4.67 -9.52
N TRP A 297 -8.01 -5.61 -8.74
CA TRP A 297 -7.43 -6.94 -8.54
C TRP A 297 -7.22 -7.73 -9.84
N LYS A 298 -8.08 -7.44 -10.83
CA LYS A 298 -8.04 -8.00 -12.19
C LYS A 298 -6.92 -7.46 -13.09
N ASN A 299 -6.09 -6.52 -12.63
CA ASN A 299 -4.99 -5.98 -13.43
C ASN A 299 -3.76 -6.89 -13.37
N TYR A 300 -3.25 -7.27 -14.54
CA TYR A 300 -2.03 -8.08 -14.74
C TYR A 300 -1.41 -7.78 -16.10
N SER A 301 -0.14 -8.14 -16.29
CA SER A 301 0.53 -8.01 -17.60
C SER A 301 0.27 -9.23 -18.49
N GLN A 302 0.02 -8.99 -19.79
CA GLN A 302 -0.12 -10.06 -20.78
C GLN A 302 1.03 -10.04 -21.80
N GLY A 303 1.77 -11.14 -21.87
CA GLY A 303 2.67 -11.47 -22.97
C GLY A 303 4.16 -11.26 -22.72
N ARG A 304 4.98 -11.67 -23.69
CA ARG A 304 6.46 -11.68 -23.60
C ARG A 304 7.12 -10.30 -23.79
N ARG A 305 6.36 -9.26 -24.12
CA ARG A 305 6.85 -7.88 -24.19
C ARG A 305 6.45 -7.17 -22.89
N GLN A 306 7.43 -6.68 -22.14
CA GLN A 306 7.27 -6.08 -20.82
C GLN A 306 6.68 -4.65 -20.89
N ILE A 307 5.56 -4.48 -21.61
CA ILE A 307 4.88 -3.18 -21.76
C ILE A 307 3.96 -2.98 -20.56
N LEU A 308 4.45 -2.23 -19.58
CA LEU A 308 3.74 -1.91 -18.36
C LEU A 308 2.69 -0.82 -18.62
N ASN A 309 1.46 -1.23 -18.91
CA ASN A 309 0.35 -0.34 -19.28
C ASN A 309 -0.59 0.06 -18.13
N ALA A 310 -0.52 -0.65 -17.00
CA ALA A 310 -1.34 -0.37 -15.82
C ALA A 310 -0.69 -0.95 -14.56
N TRP A 311 -0.98 -0.34 -13.41
CA TRP A 311 -0.64 -0.91 -12.11
C TRP A 311 -1.33 -2.26 -11.86
N THR A 312 -0.58 -3.23 -11.33
CA THR A 312 -1.12 -4.42 -10.66
C THR A 312 -1.11 -4.19 -9.15
N VAL A 313 -1.95 -4.93 -8.41
CA VAL A 313 -2.00 -4.83 -6.94
C VAL A 313 -0.62 -5.10 -6.30
N ASN A 314 0.10 -6.13 -6.76
CA ASN A 314 1.41 -6.48 -6.22
C ASN A 314 2.48 -5.42 -6.56
N LEU A 315 2.54 -4.96 -7.81
CA LEU A 315 3.53 -3.97 -8.24
C LEU A 315 3.35 -2.63 -7.50
N ALA A 316 2.10 -2.19 -7.31
CA ALA A 316 1.81 -0.97 -6.58
C ALA A 316 2.11 -1.12 -5.09
N LEU A 317 1.77 -2.26 -4.46
CA LEU A 317 2.13 -2.52 -3.07
C LEU A 317 3.65 -2.52 -2.85
N TRP A 318 4.40 -3.18 -3.73
CA TRP A 318 5.86 -3.16 -3.73
C TRP A 318 6.42 -1.74 -3.88
N PHE A 319 5.87 -0.94 -4.82
CA PHE A 319 6.26 0.46 -4.99
C PHE A 319 5.98 1.32 -3.74
N MET A 320 4.80 1.19 -3.14
CA MET A 320 4.47 1.90 -1.90
C MET A 320 5.33 1.46 -0.71
N HIS A 321 5.73 0.19 -0.66
CA HIS A 321 6.66 -0.32 0.35
C HIS A 321 8.07 0.28 0.18
N VAL A 322 8.51 0.57 -1.05
CA VAL A 322 9.75 1.34 -1.32
C VAL A 322 9.58 2.82 -0.95
N LEU A 323 8.50 3.48 -1.38
CA LEU A 323 8.24 4.89 -1.03
C LEU A 323 8.16 5.12 0.49
N ALA A 324 7.49 4.22 1.23
CA ALA A 324 7.44 4.26 2.69
C ALA A 324 8.75 3.79 3.37
N GLY A 325 9.63 3.11 2.64
CA GLY A 325 11.02 2.92 3.06
C GLY A 325 11.76 4.24 3.07
N ASN A 326 11.78 4.89 1.89
CA ASN A 326 12.46 6.14 1.61
C ASN A 326 11.99 7.30 2.51
N ASN A 327 10.73 7.70 2.40
CA ASN A 327 10.16 8.80 3.18
C ASN A 327 8.69 8.52 3.53
N PHE A 328 8.47 8.00 4.73
CA PHE A 328 7.14 7.72 5.26
C PHE A 328 6.50 8.88 6.02
N GLU A 329 7.24 9.93 6.38
CA GLU A 329 6.73 10.93 7.33
C GLU A 329 5.75 11.90 6.66
N VAL A 330 4.70 12.30 7.39
CA VAL A 330 3.82 13.39 6.95
C VAL A 330 4.57 14.72 6.97
N ASP A 331 4.29 15.57 5.98
CA ASP A 331 4.79 16.95 5.91
C ASP A 331 3.70 17.89 5.38
N TRP A 332 3.98 19.20 5.34
CA TRP A 332 3.09 20.26 4.85
C TRP A 332 2.93 20.25 3.34
N SER A 333 3.99 19.89 2.62
CA SER A 333 4.04 19.73 1.18
C SER A 333 4.91 18.53 0.80
N TYR A 334 4.72 18.01 -0.40
CA TYR A 334 5.56 16.95 -0.95
C TYR A 334 6.09 17.37 -2.32
N VAL A 335 7.26 16.85 -2.70
CA VAL A 335 7.73 16.88 -4.09
C VAL A 335 6.92 15.90 -4.96
N ASP A 336 6.88 16.16 -6.26
CA ASP A 336 6.34 15.22 -7.25
C ASP A 336 7.09 13.89 -7.19
N LEU A 337 6.39 12.76 -7.43
CA LEU A 337 7.00 11.43 -7.42
C LEU A 337 8.19 11.25 -8.41
N THR A 338 8.31 12.08 -9.45
CA THR A 338 9.48 12.09 -10.37
C THR A 338 10.72 12.74 -9.76
N ALA A 339 10.54 13.60 -8.75
CA ALA A 339 11.60 14.34 -8.06
C ALA A 339 12.01 13.70 -6.72
N GLU A 340 11.33 12.63 -6.28
CA GLU A 340 11.73 11.81 -5.14
C GLU A 340 13.14 11.21 -5.36
N THR A 341 14.07 11.58 -4.47
CA THR A 341 15.44 11.04 -4.42
C THR A 341 15.55 9.99 -3.31
N LEU A 342 16.52 9.08 -3.45
CA LEU A 342 16.82 8.10 -2.40
C LEU A 342 17.49 8.80 -1.22
N LEU A 343 16.88 8.71 -0.04
CA LEU A 343 17.49 9.12 1.21
C LEU A 343 18.53 8.06 1.60
N ILE A 344 19.81 8.41 1.45
CA ILE A 344 20.94 7.61 1.89
C ILE A 344 20.87 7.48 3.42
N ASP A 345 21.04 6.27 3.97
CA ASP A 345 21.20 6.10 5.41
C ASP A 345 22.43 6.91 5.87
N PRO A 346 22.31 7.86 6.83
CA PRO A 346 23.47 8.60 7.36
C PRO A 346 24.55 7.69 7.97
N GLY A 347 24.23 6.43 8.28
CA GLY A 347 25.20 5.39 8.61
C GLY A 347 26.20 5.07 7.49
N ASP A 348 25.86 5.29 6.22
CA ASP A 348 26.74 5.08 5.07
C ASP A 348 27.53 6.34 4.67
N GLU A 349 27.02 7.55 4.91
CA GLU A 349 27.85 8.77 4.81
C GLU A 349 29.07 8.69 5.75
N LEU A 350 28.87 8.20 6.98
CA LEU A 350 29.93 7.94 7.95
C LEU A 350 30.95 6.89 7.46
N LYS A 351 30.53 5.86 6.72
CA LYS A 351 31.45 4.86 6.13
C LYS A 351 32.19 5.43 4.92
N ALA A 352 31.52 6.22 4.08
CA ALA A 352 32.14 6.92 2.95
C ALA A 352 33.23 7.89 3.44
N ALA A 353 32.92 8.75 4.43
CA ALA A 353 33.89 9.65 5.05
C ALA A 353 35.05 8.91 5.75
N SER A 354 34.76 7.79 6.44
CA SER A 354 35.80 6.98 7.10
C SER A 354 36.77 6.34 6.09
N SER A 355 36.26 5.89 4.94
CA SER A 355 37.07 5.26 3.89
C SER A 355 37.85 6.26 3.03
N SER A 356 37.39 7.50 2.90
CA SER A 356 38.14 8.58 2.22
C SER A 356 39.28 9.17 3.06
N THR A 357 39.34 8.92 4.37
CA THR A 357 40.32 9.54 5.29
C THR A 357 41.57 8.66 5.52
N ALA A 358 41.65 7.48 4.90
CA ALA A 358 42.65 6.46 5.22
C ALA A 358 43.72 6.23 4.12
N ARG A 359 44.19 7.29 3.43
CA ARG A 359 45.32 7.22 2.47
C ARG A 359 46.17 8.50 2.41
N SER A 360 47.09 8.64 3.36
CA SER A 360 48.34 9.42 3.26
C SER A 360 49.37 8.83 4.22
N ASP A 361 50.61 8.65 3.74
CA ASP A 361 51.84 8.29 4.48
C ASP A 361 51.82 6.96 5.30
N ASP A 362 52.88 6.14 5.36
CA ASP A 362 54.20 6.16 4.69
C ASP A 362 54.73 4.70 4.60
N GLY A 363 55.86 4.47 3.92
CA GLY A 363 56.69 3.26 4.10
C GLY A 363 56.94 2.43 2.83
N GLN A 364 58.21 2.35 2.44
CA GLN A 364 58.71 1.56 1.31
C GLN A 364 59.11 0.14 1.75
N HIS A 365 58.98 -0.86 0.86
CA HIS A 365 60.02 -1.87 0.64
C HIS A 365 59.82 -2.62 -0.70
N GLU A 366 60.92 -3.04 -1.31
CA GLU A 366 60.99 -3.74 -2.62
C GLU A 366 60.97 -5.28 -2.50
N VAL A 367 61.15 -5.99 -3.64
CA VAL A 367 61.53 -7.42 -3.81
C VAL A 367 60.37 -8.44 -3.69
N VAL A 368 60.10 -9.37 -4.62
CA VAL A 368 60.61 -9.63 -6.01
C VAL A 368 59.58 -10.44 -6.85
N GLU A 369 59.79 -10.39 -8.18
CA GLU A 369 59.34 -11.14 -9.39
C GLU A 369 58.47 -12.45 -9.34
N ASP A 370 58.18 -12.96 -10.57
CA ASP A 370 57.64 -14.27 -11.00
C ASP A 370 56.12 -14.57 -10.86
N ASP A 371 55.44 -15.21 -11.84
CA ASP A 371 55.70 -15.45 -13.28
C ASP A 371 54.38 -15.80 -14.04
N ASN A 372 54.43 -15.93 -15.38
CA ASN A 372 53.50 -16.57 -16.34
C ASN A 372 52.21 -17.23 -15.80
N GLY A 373 51.02 -16.92 -16.33
CA GLY A 373 50.54 -17.28 -17.69
C GLY A 373 49.14 -17.93 -17.56
N SER A 374 48.39 -18.36 -18.57
CA SER A 374 48.58 -18.45 -20.03
C SER A 374 47.20 -18.71 -20.71
N VAL A 375 47.04 -18.30 -21.98
CA VAL A 375 46.35 -18.99 -23.13
C VAL A 375 45.25 -20.05 -22.86
N THR A 376 44.11 -20.19 -23.58
CA THR A 376 43.19 -19.44 -24.49
C THR A 376 41.99 -20.40 -24.77
N SER A 377 41.07 -20.08 -25.69
CA SER A 377 40.37 -21.09 -26.55
C SER A 377 39.28 -21.98 -25.89
N GLU A 378 38.28 -22.55 -26.58
CA GLU A 378 37.79 -22.33 -27.97
C GLU A 378 36.29 -22.70 -28.12
N GLU A 379 35.78 -22.57 -29.34
CA GLU A 379 34.38 -22.61 -29.75
C GLU A 379 33.83 -24.02 -30.06
N SER A 380 32.50 -24.16 -30.11
CA SER A 380 31.73 -25.15 -30.91
C SER A 380 30.25 -24.69 -30.91
N GLU A 381 29.66 -24.14 -31.97
CA GLU A 381 29.35 -24.68 -33.32
C GLU A 381 28.24 -25.77 -33.37
N VAL A 382 27.16 -25.46 -34.11
CA VAL A 382 26.48 -26.31 -35.14
C VAL A 382 25.70 -27.56 -34.64
N THR A 383 24.54 -28.01 -35.17
CA THR A 383 23.65 -27.76 -36.35
C THR A 383 22.17 -27.62 -35.85
N GLU A 384 21.15 -27.06 -36.54
CA GLU A 384 20.37 -27.50 -37.74
C GLU A 384 19.77 -28.94 -37.67
N ILE A 385 18.62 -29.34 -38.27
CA ILE A 385 17.63 -28.69 -39.18
C ILE A 385 16.25 -29.41 -39.18
N PHE A 386 15.14 -28.69 -39.46
CA PHE A 386 13.77 -29.17 -39.88
C PHE A 386 13.02 -30.14 -38.90
N ASN A 387 11.72 -30.49 -38.97
CA ASN A 387 10.52 -30.23 -39.83
C ASN A 387 9.22 -30.50 -38.97
N SER A 388 7.92 -30.52 -39.35
CA SER A 388 7.15 -30.26 -40.59
C SER A 388 5.63 -30.08 -40.34
N SER A 389 4.95 -29.24 -41.14
CA SER A 389 3.64 -29.47 -41.81
C SER A 389 2.28 -29.72 -41.08
N THR A 390 1.33 -28.80 -41.34
CA THR A 390 -0.09 -29.02 -41.79
C THR A 390 -1.19 -29.59 -40.83
N THR A 391 -2.52 -29.38 -40.98
CA THR A 391 -3.42 -28.45 -41.75
C THR A 391 -4.88 -28.50 -41.21
N LYS A 392 -5.77 -27.59 -41.70
CA LYS A 392 -7.27 -27.63 -41.71
C LYS A 392 -8.01 -27.25 -40.40
N ARG A 393 -9.31 -26.85 -40.40
CA ARG A 393 -10.12 -25.92 -41.25
C ARG A 393 -11.60 -25.93 -40.75
N LYS A 394 -12.29 -24.78 -40.72
CA LYS A 394 -13.77 -24.60 -40.53
C LYS A 394 -14.33 -25.06 -39.15
N ARG A 395 -15.54 -24.65 -38.71
CA ARG A 395 -16.61 -23.84 -39.33
C ARG A 395 -17.30 -22.92 -38.29
N ASP A 396 -18.08 -21.99 -38.83
CA ASP A 396 -18.94 -20.97 -38.21
C ASP A 396 -20.29 -21.56 -37.70
N SER A 397 -20.89 -20.89 -36.70
CA SER A 397 -22.34 -20.86 -36.45
C SER A 397 -22.70 -19.73 -35.48
N ASP A 398 -23.40 -18.70 -35.96
CA ASP A 398 -24.09 -17.71 -35.14
C ASP A 398 -25.45 -18.26 -34.67
N GLU A 399 -25.96 -17.84 -33.51
CA GLU A 399 -27.41 -17.86 -33.23
C GLU A 399 -27.75 -16.90 -32.08
N ASP A 400 -28.58 -15.89 -32.37
CA ASP A 400 -29.14 -14.97 -31.37
C ASP A 400 -30.29 -15.61 -30.60
N SER A 401 -30.44 -15.29 -29.31
CA SER A 401 -31.75 -15.36 -28.64
C SER A 401 -31.84 -14.38 -27.48
N ASP A 402 -32.83 -13.50 -27.55
CA ASP A 402 -33.21 -12.55 -26.51
C ASP A 402 -34.36 -13.12 -25.65
N PHE A 403 -34.60 -12.48 -24.51
CA PHE A 403 -35.87 -12.47 -23.77
C PHE A 403 -36.34 -13.73 -23.00
N GLU A 404 -36.20 -13.69 -21.67
CA GLU A 404 -37.30 -13.65 -20.69
C GLU A 404 -36.73 -13.49 -19.26
N GLY A 405 -37.42 -12.95 -18.26
CA GLY A 405 -38.83 -12.52 -18.20
C GLY A 405 -39.48 -12.61 -16.80
N ILE A 406 -38.71 -12.82 -15.73
CA ILE A 406 -39.26 -13.24 -14.42
C ILE A 406 -39.66 -12.03 -13.54
N HIS A 407 -40.96 -11.75 -13.50
CA HIS A 407 -41.58 -10.70 -12.69
C HIS A 407 -42.11 -11.22 -11.35
N LEU A 408 -41.38 -11.01 -10.24
CA LEU A 408 -41.78 -11.49 -8.90
C LEU A 408 -42.64 -10.48 -8.14
N SER A 409 -43.94 -10.77 -8.04
CA SER A 409 -44.90 -10.04 -7.21
C SER A 409 -44.85 -10.49 -5.73
N PHE A 410 -44.84 -9.54 -4.80
CA PHE A 410 -44.86 -9.81 -3.36
C PHE A 410 -46.24 -9.50 -2.75
N THR A 411 -47.01 -10.55 -2.48
CA THR A 411 -48.35 -10.42 -1.87
C THR A 411 -48.27 -9.97 -0.41
N LYS A 412 -48.88 -8.82 -0.13
CA LYS A 412 -48.90 -8.16 1.18
C LYS A 412 -49.85 -8.89 2.15
N ARG A 413 -49.31 -9.63 3.13
CA ARG A 413 -50.12 -10.12 4.27
C ARG A 413 -50.26 -9.04 5.34
N GLN A 414 -51.49 -8.62 5.60
CA GLN A 414 -51.87 -7.97 6.85
C GLN A 414 -52.02 -9.03 7.94
N PHE A 415 -51.76 -8.65 9.19
CA PHE A 415 -52.32 -9.33 10.36
C PHE A 415 -53.34 -8.38 11.00
N VAL A 416 -54.36 -8.98 11.59
CA VAL A 416 -55.37 -8.37 12.47
C VAL A 416 -54.97 -8.68 13.90
#